data_AF-A0A0M0J9R2-F1
#
_entry.id   AF-A0A0M0J9R2-F1
#
_cell.length_a   1.000
_cell.length_b   1.000
_cell.length_c   1.000
_cell.angle_alpha   90.00
_cell.angle_beta   90.00
_cell.angle_gamma   90.00
#
_symmetry.space_group_name_H-M   'P 1'
#
loop_
_entity.id
_entity.type
_entity.pdbx_description
1 polymer ?
#
loop_
_entity_poly.entity_id
_entity_poly.type
_entity_poly.pdbx_seq_one_letter_code
_entity_poly.pdbx_strand_id
1 'polypeptide(L)' 'MLLSKLLFLVVAILSVSAVSAAPKESDPCLAEDYAELNYATCCAGGGYKIEGHGEICKVVGPKIKAKKEL' A
#
# COMPACT_ATOMS: atom_id res chain seq x y z
N MET A 1 -25.17 -47.16 4.55
CA MET A 1 -23.98 -46.49 5.13
C MET A 1 -22.89 -46.12 4.11
N LEU A 2 -23.09 -46.27 2.79
CA LEU A 2 -22.12 -45.81 1.77
C LEU A 2 -22.50 -44.48 1.10
N LEU A 3 -23.79 -44.14 0.94
CA LEU A 3 -24.20 -42.89 0.29
C LEU A 3 -23.89 -41.63 1.12
N SER A 4 -23.94 -41.68 2.46
CA SER A 4 -23.53 -40.53 3.31
C SER A 4 -22.01 -40.28 3.28
N LYS A 5 -21.19 -41.29 2.97
CA LYS A 5 -19.74 -41.14 2.88
C LYS A 5 -19.29 -40.50 1.56
N LEU A 6 -20.09 -40.67 0.50
CA LEU A 6 -19.87 -40.00 -0.79
C LEU A 6 -20.22 -38.52 -0.75
N LEU A 7 -21.21 -38.11 0.06
CA LEU A 7 -21.59 -36.70 0.21
C LEU A 7 -20.49 -35.85 0.90
N PHE A 8 -19.75 -36.44 1.84
CA PHE A 8 -18.69 -35.76 2.58
C PHE A 8 -17.40 -35.52 1.76
N LEU A 9 -17.20 -36.23 0.65
CA LEU A 9 -15.99 -36.14 -0.17
C LEU A 9 -16.04 -35.02 -1.22
N VAL A 10 -17.24 -34.56 -1.61
CA VAL A 10 -17.41 -33.51 -2.65
C VAL A 10 -17.27 -32.10 -2.07
N VAL A 11 -17.55 -31.93 -0.78
CA VAL A 11 -17.50 -30.61 -0.09
C VAL A 11 -16.05 -30.13 0.15
N ALA A 12 -15.06 -31.03 0.09
CA ALA A 12 -13.67 -30.71 0.40
C ALA A 12 -12.87 -30.07 -0.76
N ILE A 13 -13.44 -29.99 -1.98
CA ILE A 13 -12.66 -29.66 -3.21
C ILE A 13 -13.03 -28.28 -3.78
N LEU A 14 -13.95 -27.53 -3.17
CA LEU A 14 -14.45 -26.25 -3.71
C LEU A 14 -13.85 -24.97 -3.06
N SER A 15 -12.87 -25.10 -2.18
CA SER A 15 -12.17 -23.95 -1.59
C SER A 15 -10.89 -23.59 -2.34
N VAL A 16 -10.98 -23.37 -3.66
CA VAL A 16 -9.95 -22.62 -4.39
C VAL A 16 -10.17 -21.15 -4.08
N SER A 17 -9.54 -20.68 -3.01
CA SER A 17 -9.41 -19.26 -2.72
C SER A 17 -8.68 -18.60 -3.87
N ALA A 18 -9.40 -17.84 -4.69
CA ALA A 18 -8.80 -16.92 -5.65
C ALA A 18 -7.92 -15.94 -4.86
N VAL A 19 -6.61 -16.19 -4.84
CA VAL A 19 -5.61 -15.21 -4.43
C VAL A 19 -5.67 -14.11 -5.48
N SER A 20 -6.48 -13.10 -5.22
CA SER A 20 -6.35 -11.80 -5.88
C SER A 20 -4.98 -11.26 -5.49
N ALA A 21 -3.98 -11.53 -6.33
CA ALA A 21 -2.73 -10.82 -6.34
C ALA A 21 -3.06 -9.36 -6.67
N ALA A 22 -3.31 -8.55 -5.64
CA ALA A 22 -3.34 -7.11 -5.79
C ALA A 22 -2.01 -6.71 -6.46
N PRO A 23 -2.04 -5.93 -7.55
CA PRO A 23 -0.81 -5.44 -8.16
C PRO A 23 -0.01 -4.75 -7.06
N LYS A 24 1.32 -4.93 -7.04
CA LYS A 24 2.21 -4.10 -6.23
C LYS A 24 2.03 -2.66 -6.71
N GLU A 25 1.04 -1.96 -6.16
CA GLU A 25 0.83 -0.55 -6.42
C GLU A 25 2.08 0.14 -5.91
N SER A 26 2.82 0.77 -6.83
CA SER A 26 3.97 1.59 -6.48
C SER A 26 3.54 2.61 -5.45
N ASP A 27 4.30 2.76 -4.37
CA ASP A 27 3.95 3.69 -3.30
C ASP A 27 3.78 5.11 -3.88
N PRO A 28 2.56 5.70 -3.80
CA PRO A 28 2.28 6.99 -4.41
C PRO A 28 3.08 8.13 -3.75
N CYS A 29 3.56 7.95 -2.52
CA CYS A 29 4.45 8.91 -1.86
C CYS A 29 5.82 9.02 -2.53
N LEU A 30 6.20 8.11 -3.43
CA LEU A 30 7.42 8.23 -4.22
C LEU A 30 7.27 9.17 -5.43
N ALA A 31 6.03 9.54 -5.78
CA ALA A 31 5.78 10.56 -6.79
C ALA A 31 5.80 11.96 -6.16
N GLU A 32 6.57 12.88 -6.76
CA GLU A 32 6.80 14.22 -6.21
C GLU A 32 5.52 15.03 -6.01
N ASP A 33 4.67 15.10 -7.04
CA ASP A 33 3.41 15.86 -6.98
C ASP A 33 2.49 15.34 -5.87
N TYR A 34 2.42 14.00 -5.73
CA TYR A 34 1.60 13.38 -4.70
C TYR A 34 2.19 13.58 -3.31
N ALA A 35 3.50 13.45 -3.14
CA ALA A 35 4.19 13.65 -1.88
C ALA A 35 4.13 15.12 -1.41
N GLU A 36 4.11 16.08 -2.34
CA GLU A 36 3.93 17.49 -2.01
C GLU A 36 2.49 17.75 -1.50
N LEU A 37 1.48 17.27 -2.22
CA LEU A 37 0.07 17.41 -1.81
C LEU A 37 -0.24 16.66 -0.50
N ASN A 38 0.43 15.53 -0.26
CA ASN A 38 0.22 14.67 0.89
C ASN A 38 1.42 14.68 1.86
N TYR A 39 2.12 15.81 1.96
CA TYR A 39 3.36 15.91 2.75
C TYR A 39 3.19 15.46 4.21
N ALA A 40 2.02 15.73 4.80
CA ALA A 40 1.72 15.38 6.19
C ALA A 40 1.79 13.86 6.44
N THR A 41 1.37 13.05 5.47
CA THR A 41 1.34 11.59 5.57
C THR A 41 2.57 10.95 4.94
N CYS A 42 3.07 11.50 3.83
CA CYS A 42 4.23 10.93 3.13
C CYS A 42 5.57 11.21 3.81
N CYS A 43 5.73 12.37 4.46
CA CYS A 43 7.02 12.83 4.96
C CYS A 43 7.01 13.29 6.43
N ALA A 44 5.99 14.03 6.86
CA ALA A 44 5.85 14.46 8.24
C ALA A 44 5.44 13.31 9.17
N GLY A 45 5.39 13.55 10.48
CA GLY A 45 4.90 12.56 11.45
C GLY A 45 5.72 11.26 11.56
N GLY A 46 6.88 11.17 10.89
CA GLY A 46 7.69 9.95 10.80
C GLY A 46 7.66 9.28 9.42
N GLY A 47 6.86 9.78 8.47
CA GLY A 47 6.80 9.25 7.10
C GLY A 47 8.16 9.21 6.39
N TYR A 48 9.04 10.17 6.68
CA TYR A 48 10.42 10.18 6.14
C TYR A 48 11.27 8.95 6.52
N LYS A 49 10.88 8.21 7.57
CA LYS A 49 11.58 7.00 8.05
C LYS A 49 11.13 5.73 7.33
N ILE A 50 10.05 5.81 6.54
CA ILE A 50 9.59 4.70 5.72
C ILE A 50 10.66 4.43 4.67
N GLU A 51 10.98 3.16 4.45
CA GLU A 51 11.98 2.74 3.48
C GLU A 51 11.61 3.27 2.07
N GLY A 52 12.55 3.90 1.38
CA GLY A 52 12.33 4.55 0.09
C GLY A 52 11.80 5.99 0.15
N HIS A 53 11.19 6.44 1.25
CA HIS A 53 10.62 7.79 1.34
C HIS A 53 11.66 8.89 1.60
N GLY A 54 12.85 8.52 2.07
CA GLY A 54 13.88 9.49 2.46
C GLY A 54 14.34 10.38 1.31
N GLU A 55 14.42 9.88 0.08
CA GLU A 55 14.85 10.66 -1.09
C GLU A 55 13.79 11.67 -1.50
N ILE A 56 12.55 11.24 -1.66
CA ILE A 56 11.45 12.12 -2.08
C ILE A 56 11.17 13.20 -1.03
N CYS A 57 11.24 12.87 0.26
CA CYS A 57 11.03 13.85 1.32
C CYS A 57 12.12 14.94 1.39
N LYS A 58 13.34 14.66 0.93
CA LYS A 58 14.39 15.69 0.77
C LYS A 58 14.10 16.65 -0.38
N VAL A 59 13.38 16.19 -1.41
CA VAL A 59 12.98 17.00 -2.56
C VAL A 59 11.78 17.88 -2.22
N VAL A 60 10.71 17.31 -1.65
CA VAL A 60 9.46 18.05 -1.39
C VAL A 60 9.49 18.89 -0.11
N GLY A 61 10.29 18.51 0.90
CA GLY A 61 10.38 19.23 2.18
C GLY A 61 10.71 20.72 2.04
N PRO A 62 11.76 21.11 1.29
CA PRO A 62 12.08 22.50 1.04
C PRO A 62 10.96 23.26 0.32
N LYS A 63 10.28 22.62 -0.64
CA LYS A 63 9.16 23.23 -1.39
C LYS A 63 7.99 23.55 -0.47
N ILE A 64 7.62 22.61 0.39
CA ILE A 64 6.55 22.82 1.38
C ILE A 64 6.90 23.92 2.37
N LYS A 65 8.16 23.99 2.83
CA LYS A 65 8.60 25.07 3.70
C LYS A 65 8.50 26.44 3.00
N ALA A 66 8.99 26.55 1.77
CA ALA A 66 8.93 27.79 1.00
C ALA A 66 7.48 28.25 0.76
N LYS A 67 6.53 27.32 0.54
CA LYS A 67 5.10 27.63 0.37
C LYS A 67 4.40 28.11 1.63
N LYS A 68 4.88 27.72 2.82
CA LYS A 68 4.28 28.10 4.12
C LYS A 68 4.83 29.42 4.68
N GLU A 69 5.94 29.91 4.16
CA GLU A 69 6.55 31.19 4.55
C GLU A 69 6.08 32.36 3.65
N LEU A 70 5.08 32.12 2.79
CA LEU A 70 4.32 33.09 1.99
C LEU A 70 2.92 33.28 2.58
#